data_AF-A0A547PS25-F1
#
_entry.id   AF-A0A547PS25-F1
#
_cell.length_a   1.000
_cell.length_b   1.000
_cell.length_c   1.000
_cell.angle_alpha   90.00
_cell.angle_beta   90.00
_cell.angle_gamma   90.00
#
_symmetry.space_group_name_H-M   'P 1'
#
loop_
_entity.id
_entity.type
_entity.pdbx_description
1 polymer ?
#
loop_
_entity_poly.entity_id
_entity_poly.type
_entity_poly.pdbx_seq_one_letter_code
_entity_poly.pdbx_strand_id
1 'polypeptide(L)'
;MTKTEFASHMGVSRFAVSKWIERGTLSDAALEGTGRKARIRVPVAIDEIRRNRDIGQSLGNGIATRTSQGSRDLAAAATPPTPKSAEPNEDRRDEPNTAPDVPAPVPLVDSVEAQLKRARLEEQLRRNRLQAADEAKLQGELLSAKDARTQMARIAGTMLQIFEGALPDFASKVAEKFDVPQRDVLHLMRDHFRTVRSEAARKEQARAEATPIEAKARLGEVD
;
A
#
# COMPACT_ATOMS: atom_id res chain seq x y z
N MET A 1 -16.77 36.67 -18.25
CA MET A 1 -15.40 37.01 -17.77
C MET A 1 -14.39 36.89 -18.90
N THR A 2 -13.20 37.51 -18.80
CA THR A 2 -12.13 37.36 -19.79
C THR A 2 -11.43 36.00 -19.66
N LYS A 3 -10.70 35.56 -20.70
CA LYS A 3 -9.94 34.29 -20.67
C LYS A 3 -8.87 34.26 -19.57
N THR A 4 -8.29 35.42 -19.24
CA THR A 4 -7.28 35.56 -18.17
C THR A 4 -7.93 35.47 -16.78
N GLU A 5 -9.08 36.11 -16.59
CA GLU A 5 -9.86 36.01 -15.35
C GLU A 5 -10.33 34.57 -15.10
N PHE A 6 -10.80 33.88 -16.15
CA PHE A 6 -11.22 32.47 -16.04
C PHE A 6 -10.07 31.54 -15.69
N ALA A 7 -8.89 31.75 -16.30
CA ALA A 7 -7.69 30.98 -15.99
C ALA A 7 -7.31 31.12 -14.50
N SER A 8 -7.37 32.35 -13.98
CA SER A 8 -7.09 32.65 -12.57
C SER A 8 -8.13 32.04 -11.65
N HIS A 9 -9.42 32.13 -12.01
CA HIS A 9 -10.53 31.53 -11.26
C HIS A 9 -10.44 30.00 -11.17
N MET A 10 -9.94 29.36 -12.23
CA MET A 10 -9.76 27.90 -12.30
C MET A 10 -8.38 27.43 -11.82
N GLY A 11 -7.48 28.34 -11.42
CA GLY A 11 -6.12 28.01 -10.97
C GLY A 11 -5.23 27.39 -12.06
N VAL A 12 -5.48 27.72 -13.33
CA VAL A 12 -4.74 27.18 -14.49
C VAL A 12 -4.05 28.29 -15.29
N SER A 13 -3.04 27.94 -16.08
CA SER A 13 -2.39 28.91 -16.96
C SER A 13 -3.31 29.34 -18.11
N ARG A 14 -3.16 30.59 -18.57
CA ARG A 14 -3.88 31.11 -19.75
C ARG A 14 -3.68 30.25 -21.00
N PHE A 15 -2.51 29.62 -21.12
CA PHE A 15 -2.18 28.70 -22.22
C PHE A 15 -3.01 27.40 -22.16
N ALA A 16 -3.28 26.88 -20.95
CA ALA A 16 -4.14 25.71 -20.78
C ALA A 16 -5.58 25.98 -21.24
N VAL A 17 -6.11 27.17 -20.92
CA VAL A 17 -7.44 27.59 -21.39
C VAL A 17 -7.50 27.72 -22.91
N SER A 18 -6.46 28.24 -23.56
CA SER A 18 -6.38 28.26 -25.02
C SER A 18 -6.38 26.84 -25.61
N LYS A 19 -5.61 25.92 -25.03
CA LYS A 19 -5.61 24.50 -25.46
C LYS A 19 -6.95 23.80 -25.25
N TRP A 20 -7.73 24.17 -24.22
CA TRP A 20 -9.07 23.61 -24.01
C TRP A 20 -10.05 24.04 -25.10
N ILE A 21 -9.92 25.26 -25.60
CA ILE A 21 -10.70 25.76 -26.74
C ILE A 21 -10.29 25.04 -28.03
N GLU A 22 -8.97 24.91 -28.28
CA GLU A 22 -8.45 24.22 -29.47
C GLU A 22 -8.81 22.74 -29.53
N ARG A 23 -8.88 22.06 -28.37
CA ARG A 23 -9.23 20.64 -28.26
C ARG A 23 -10.73 20.37 -28.21
N GLY A 24 -11.57 21.40 -28.26
CA GLY A 24 -13.02 21.27 -28.12
C GLY A 24 -13.49 20.84 -26.73
N THR A 25 -12.60 20.90 -25.72
CA THR A 25 -12.97 20.68 -24.31
C THR A 25 -13.84 21.82 -23.78
N LEU A 26 -13.63 23.03 -24.31
CA LEU A 26 -14.48 24.20 -24.14
C LEU A 26 -15.08 24.53 -25.50
N SER A 27 -16.38 24.41 -25.65
CA SER A 27 -17.06 24.58 -26.93
C SER A 27 -17.38 26.05 -27.22
N ASP A 28 -17.73 26.37 -28.47
CA ASP A 28 -18.20 27.71 -28.86
C ASP A 28 -19.47 28.13 -28.10
N ALA A 29 -20.23 27.20 -27.51
CA ALA A 29 -21.38 27.51 -26.66
C ALA A 29 -20.95 28.15 -25.33
N ALA A 30 -19.75 27.85 -24.83
CA ALA A 30 -19.19 28.47 -23.63
C ALA A 30 -18.52 29.83 -23.91
N LEU A 31 -18.42 30.24 -25.18
CA LEU A 31 -17.85 31.51 -25.60
C LEU A 31 -18.95 32.50 -26.01
N GLU A 32 -18.89 33.71 -25.44
CA GLU A 32 -19.66 34.86 -25.87
C GLU A 32 -18.80 35.76 -26.75
N GLY A 33 -19.10 35.75 -28.05
CA GLY A 33 -18.41 36.52 -29.08
C GLY A 33 -17.30 35.75 -29.81
N THR A 34 -16.91 36.24 -30.99
CA THR A 34 -15.89 35.61 -31.84
C THR A 34 -14.52 36.31 -31.69
N GLY A 35 -13.44 35.52 -31.64
CA GLY A 35 -12.06 36.01 -31.68
C GLY A 35 -11.42 36.41 -30.34
N ARG A 36 -10.39 37.28 -30.41
CA ARG A 36 -9.45 37.59 -29.30
C ARG A 36 -10.11 38.27 -28.08
N LYS A 37 -11.30 38.84 -28.25
CA LYS A 37 -12.10 39.50 -27.20
C LYS A 37 -13.27 38.63 -26.67
N ALA A 38 -13.37 37.37 -27.07
CA ALA A 38 -14.41 36.47 -26.61
C ALA A 38 -14.40 36.34 -25.08
N ARG A 39 -15.59 36.46 -24.48
CA ARG A 39 -15.82 36.30 -23.04
C ARG A 39 -16.26 34.86 -22.76
N ILE A 40 -15.93 34.35 -21.59
CA ILE A 40 -16.31 33.00 -21.17
C ILE A 40 -17.58 33.08 -20.32
N ARG A 41 -18.57 32.26 -20.69
CA ARG A 41 -19.73 31.92 -19.87
C ARG A 41 -19.33 30.88 -18.83
N VAL A 42 -19.01 31.37 -17.64
CA VAL A 42 -18.51 30.59 -16.49
C VAL A 42 -19.32 29.32 -16.19
N PRO A 43 -20.66 29.38 -16.05
CA PRO A 43 -21.42 28.18 -15.66
C PRO A 43 -21.36 27.09 -16.72
N VAL A 44 -21.50 27.45 -18.00
CA VAL A 44 -21.44 26.52 -19.14
C VAL A 44 -20.04 25.94 -19.29
N ALA A 45 -19.01 26.76 -19.13
CA ALA A 45 -17.62 26.35 -19.21
C ALA A 45 -17.23 25.33 -18.14
N ILE A 46 -17.68 25.51 -16.90
CA ILE A 46 -17.40 24.59 -15.80
C ILE A 46 -18.06 23.23 -16.05
N ASP A 47 -19.30 23.21 -16.53
CA ASP A 47 -20.03 21.97 -16.81
C ASP A 47 -19.41 21.19 -17.99
N GLU A 48 -19.00 21.87 -19.05
CA GLU A 48 -18.29 21.24 -20.18
C GLU A 48 -16.94 20.67 -19.76
N ILE A 49 -16.16 21.41 -18.97
CA ILE A 49 -14.89 20.93 -18.45
C ILE A 49 -15.10 19.74 -17.52
N ARG A 50 -16.14 19.72 -16.69
CA ARG A 50 -16.42 18.56 -15.81
C ARG A 50 -16.80 17.31 -16.60
N ARG A 51 -17.56 17.45 -17.68
CA ARG A 51 -17.97 16.32 -18.55
C ARG A 51 -16.82 15.78 -19.39
N ASN A 52 -15.98 16.67 -19.92
CA ASN A 52 -14.95 16.31 -20.91
C ASN A 52 -13.54 16.14 -20.33
N ARG A 53 -13.30 16.53 -19.07
CA ARG A 53 -11.99 16.37 -18.43
C ARG A 53 -11.87 15.01 -17.78
N ASP A 54 -11.11 14.14 -18.44
CA ASP A 54 -10.77 12.82 -17.95
C ASP A 54 -9.96 12.91 -16.63
N ILE A 55 -10.49 12.29 -15.57
CA ILE A 55 -10.00 12.39 -14.19
C ILE A 55 -8.55 11.89 -14.10
N GLY A 56 -8.18 10.89 -14.91
CA GLY A 56 -6.82 10.33 -14.99
C GLY A 56 -5.77 11.32 -15.50
N GLN A 57 -6.13 12.25 -16.39
CA GLN A 57 -5.21 13.26 -16.93
C GLN A 57 -4.98 14.42 -15.96
N SER A 58 -5.93 14.68 -15.06
CA SER A 58 -5.78 15.77 -14.07
C SER A 58 -4.85 15.40 -12.90
N LEU A 59 -4.79 14.12 -12.54
CA LEU A 59 -3.87 13.59 -11.53
C LEU A 59 -2.45 13.40 -12.08
N GLY A 60 -2.31 12.90 -13.31
CA GLY A 60 -0.98 12.65 -13.92
C GLY A 60 -0.16 13.92 -14.15
N ASN A 61 -0.78 14.99 -14.68
CA ASN A 61 -0.08 16.25 -14.96
C ASN A 61 0.01 17.18 -13.74
N GLY A 62 -0.94 17.06 -12.79
CA GLY A 62 -1.03 17.93 -11.60
C GLY A 62 -0.04 17.61 -10.48
N ILE A 63 0.51 16.39 -10.45
CA ILE A 63 1.59 16.00 -9.53
C ILE A 63 2.93 16.50 -10.05
N ALA A 64 3.26 16.24 -11.33
CA ALA A 64 4.54 16.64 -11.93
C ALA A 64 4.78 18.16 -11.97
N THR A 65 3.71 18.95 -12.05
CA THR A 65 3.83 20.42 -12.12
C THR A 65 3.92 21.08 -10.73
N ARG A 66 3.46 20.41 -9.65
CA ARG A 66 3.55 20.94 -8.28
C ARG A 66 4.86 20.58 -7.56
N THR A 67 5.54 19.51 -7.96
CA THR A 67 6.85 19.14 -7.38
C THR A 67 8.03 19.94 -7.92
N SER A 68 7.89 20.69 -9.03
CA SER A 68 8.97 21.53 -9.57
C SER A 68 8.97 22.97 -9.08
N GLN A 69 7.92 23.42 -8.37
CA GLN A 69 7.83 24.78 -7.82
C GLN A 69 8.34 24.92 -6.37
N GLY A 70 8.71 23.82 -5.70
CA GLY A 70 9.16 23.82 -4.29
C GLY A 70 10.66 23.68 -4.06
N SER A 71 11.50 23.65 -5.11
CA SER A 71 12.91 23.25 -5.00
C SER A 71 13.88 24.30 -5.57
N ARG A 72 13.72 25.58 -5.13
CA ARG A 72 14.69 26.64 -5.43
C ARG A 72 15.32 27.37 -4.24
N ASP A 73 14.92 27.09 -2.99
CA ASP A 73 15.46 27.80 -1.81
C ASP A 73 16.11 26.88 -0.76
N LEU A 74 16.89 25.88 -1.18
CA LEU A 74 17.69 25.07 -0.26
C LEU A 74 19.10 24.81 -0.83
N ALA A 75 19.89 25.88 -0.98
CA ALA A 75 21.33 25.77 -1.18
C ALA A 75 22.06 27.05 -0.71
N ALA A 76 22.27 27.19 0.60
CA ALA A 76 23.46 27.85 1.15
C ALA A 76 23.52 27.72 2.69
N ALA A 77 24.38 26.80 3.14
CA ALA A 77 25.29 26.87 4.28
C ALA A 77 24.81 27.31 5.69
N ALA A 78 25.02 26.37 6.62
CA ALA A 78 25.06 26.55 8.07
C ALA A 78 26.19 27.47 8.56
N THR A 79 25.97 28.22 9.66
CA THR A 79 26.66 28.16 10.99
C THR A 79 26.22 29.39 11.88
N PRO A 80 26.10 29.30 13.23
CA PRO A 80 25.48 30.32 14.14
C PRO A 80 26.53 31.12 14.99
N PRO A 81 26.20 31.93 16.06
CA PRO A 81 25.17 32.98 16.31
C PRO A 81 25.70 34.34 16.92
N THR A 82 24.82 35.39 16.94
CA THR A 82 24.74 36.59 17.86
C THR A 82 25.79 37.74 17.81
N PRO A 83 25.54 38.96 18.39
CA PRO A 83 24.49 39.99 18.20
C PRO A 83 25.04 41.44 17.97
N LYS A 84 24.26 42.40 17.45
CA LYS A 84 24.32 43.85 17.84
C LYS A 84 23.25 44.75 17.17
N SER A 85 22.44 45.35 18.04
CA SER A 85 21.98 46.76 18.14
C SER A 85 21.24 47.51 17.01
N ALA A 86 20.02 47.97 17.38
CA ALA A 86 19.42 49.32 17.27
C ALA A 86 19.26 49.99 15.89
N GLU A 87 18.04 50.04 15.33
CA GLU A 87 17.07 51.16 15.34
C GLU A 87 17.11 51.97 14.00
N PRO A 88 16.15 52.85 13.67
CA PRO A 88 14.75 52.57 13.31
C PRO A 88 14.40 53.21 11.94
N ASN A 89 13.33 52.80 11.28
CA ASN A 89 12.62 53.77 10.42
C ASN A 89 11.14 53.43 10.30
N GLU A 90 10.37 54.41 10.77
CA GLU A 90 8.93 54.47 10.76
C GLU A 90 8.40 54.76 9.34
N ASP A 91 7.09 54.65 9.25
CA ASP A 91 6.22 55.28 8.26
C ASP A 91 5.94 54.46 6.99
N ARG A 92 4.90 53.63 7.07
CA ARG A 92 3.74 53.73 6.16
C ARG A 92 2.53 52.91 6.62
N ARG A 93 1.65 53.64 7.32
CA ARG A 93 0.18 53.71 7.21
C ARG A 93 -0.64 52.42 7.15
N ASP A 94 -1.51 52.33 8.16
CA ASP A 94 -2.75 51.59 8.22
C ASP A 94 -3.66 51.78 6.99
N GLU A 95 -4.18 50.67 6.47
CA GLU A 95 -5.59 50.58 6.07
C GLU A 95 -6.17 49.20 6.46
N PRO A 96 -7.39 49.14 7.03
CA PRO A 96 -8.04 47.91 7.46
C PRO A 96 -8.82 47.31 6.28
N ASN A 97 -8.45 46.11 5.81
CA ASN A 97 -9.25 45.41 4.81
C ASN A 97 -9.66 44.01 5.28
N THR A 98 -10.83 43.99 5.91
CA THR A 98 -11.90 42.99 5.84
C THR A 98 -11.48 41.60 5.33
N ALA A 99 -11.36 40.66 6.28
CA ALA A 99 -11.35 39.24 5.97
C ALA A 99 -12.61 38.86 5.15
N PRO A 100 -12.48 38.22 3.97
CA PRO A 100 -13.64 37.62 3.34
C PRO A 100 -14.08 36.41 4.16
N ASP A 101 -15.29 36.54 4.68
CA ASP A 101 -16.15 35.50 5.22
C ASP A 101 -16.05 34.22 4.37
N VAL A 102 -15.50 33.15 4.96
CA VAL A 102 -15.45 31.83 4.33
C VAL A 102 -16.80 31.18 4.59
N PRO A 103 -17.69 31.02 3.59
CA PRO A 103 -18.94 30.32 3.81
C PRO A 103 -18.63 28.87 4.21
N ALA A 104 -19.24 28.45 5.32
CA ALA A 104 -19.14 27.13 5.89
C ALA A 104 -19.35 26.01 4.84
N PRO A 105 -18.63 24.87 4.94
CA PRO A 105 -18.70 23.80 3.96
C PRO A 105 -20.10 23.19 3.97
N VAL A 106 -20.81 23.32 2.84
CA VAL A 106 -22.08 22.66 2.58
C VAL A 106 -21.87 21.14 2.71
N PRO A 107 -22.70 20.40 3.46
CA PRO A 107 -22.53 18.96 3.61
C PRO A 107 -22.62 18.29 2.24
N LEU A 108 -21.55 17.59 1.88
CA LEU A 108 -21.41 16.85 0.64
C LEU A 108 -22.52 15.80 0.60
N VAL A 109 -23.61 16.09 -0.13
CA VAL A 109 -24.58 15.06 -0.52
C VAL A 109 -23.75 13.99 -1.23
N ASP A 110 -23.70 12.78 -0.67
CA ASP A 110 -22.93 11.66 -1.20
C ASP A 110 -23.41 11.37 -2.62
N SER A 111 -22.80 12.04 -3.60
CA SER A 111 -23.14 11.86 -4.99
C SER A 111 -22.72 10.45 -5.39
N VAL A 112 -23.47 9.84 -6.30
CA VAL A 112 -23.13 8.53 -6.87
C VAL A 112 -21.67 8.50 -7.36
N GLU A 113 -21.13 9.64 -7.80
CA GLU A 113 -19.72 9.79 -8.13
C GLU A 113 -18.76 9.64 -6.94
N ALA A 114 -19.09 10.16 -5.76
CA ALA A 114 -18.29 9.99 -4.55
C ALA A 114 -18.26 8.51 -4.13
N GLN A 115 -19.40 7.81 -4.23
CA GLN A 115 -19.49 6.38 -3.96
C GLN A 115 -18.67 5.57 -4.98
N LEU A 116 -18.76 5.90 -6.27
CA LEU A 116 -17.99 5.24 -7.32
C LEU A 116 -16.47 5.46 -7.17
N LYS A 117 -16.07 6.65 -6.72
CA LYS A 117 -14.67 6.98 -6.40
C LYS A 117 -14.16 6.18 -5.19
N ARG A 118 -14.97 6.02 -4.13
CA ARG A 118 -14.65 5.18 -2.97
C ARG A 118 -14.50 3.71 -3.37
N ALA A 119 -15.45 3.17 -4.13
CA ALA A 119 -15.40 1.78 -4.61
C ALA A 119 -14.17 1.51 -5.50
N ARG A 120 -13.85 2.42 -6.44
CA ARG A 120 -12.61 2.31 -7.25
C ARG A 120 -11.34 2.39 -6.42
N LEU A 121 -11.31 3.26 -5.40
CA LEU A 121 -10.16 3.36 -4.50
C LEU A 121 -9.96 2.03 -3.75
N GLU A 122 -11.02 1.44 -3.22
CA GLU A 122 -10.97 0.15 -2.54
C GLU A 122 -10.48 -0.98 -3.45
N GLU A 123 -10.98 -1.02 -4.70
CA GLU A 123 -10.52 -1.98 -5.71
C GLU A 123 -9.02 -1.81 -6.00
N GLN A 124 -8.57 -0.57 -6.18
CA GLN A 124 -7.17 -0.26 -6.44
C GLN A 124 -6.27 -0.60 -5.24
N LEU A 125 -6.73 -0.34 -4.01
CA LEU A 125 -6.01 -0.72 -2.79
C LEU A 125 -5.94 -2.23 -2.60
N ARG A 126 -7.00 -2.97 -2.96
CA ARG A 126 -6.96 -4.44 -2.97
C ARG A 126 -5.96 -4.96 -3.99
N ARG A 127 -5.99 -4.42 -5.21
CA ARG A 127 -5.06 -4.78 -6.27
C ARG A 127 -3.61 -4.49 -5.89
N ASN A 128 -3.36 -3.33 -5.28
CA ASN A 128 -2.02 -2.96 -4.80
C ASN A 128 -1.53 -3.92 -3.71
N ARG A 129 -2.39 -4.33 -2.77
CA ARG A 129 -2.05 -5.33 -1.75
C ARG A 129 -1.73 -6.71 -2.34
N LEU A 130 -2.50 -7.16 -3.32
CA LEU A 130 -2.25 -8.42 -4.03
C LEU A 130 -0.90 -8.38 -4.78
N GLN A 131 -0.64 -7.28 -5.50
CA GLN A 131 0.63 -7.07 -6.19
C GLN A 131 1.81 -7.04 -5.21
N ALA A 132 1.69 -6.33 -4.10
CA ALA A 132 2.72 -6.29 -3.06
C ALA A 132 2.99 -7.69 -2.47
N ALA A 133 1.95 -8.50 -2.24
CA ALA A 133 2.12 -9.87 -1.75
C ALA A 133 2.80 -10.78 -2.79
N ASP A 134 2.52 -10.61 -4.08
CA ASP A 134 3.15 -11.38 -5.14
C ASP A 134 4.60 -10.94 -5.38
N GLU A 135 4.89 -9.64 -5.34
CA GLU A 135 6.26 -9.10 -5.35
C GLU A 135 7.08 -9.60 -4.17
N ALA A 136 6.50 -9.62 -2.96
CA ALA A 136 7.15 -10.15 -1.76
C ALA A 136 7.43 -11.67 -1.85
N LYS A 137 6.58 -12.45 -2.54
CA LYS A 137 6.91 -13.86 -2.87
C LYS A 137 8.08 -13.96 -3.84
N LEU A 138 8.12 -13.13 -4.88
CA LEU A 138 9.21 -13.12 -5.86
C LEU A 138 10.54 -12.68 -5.22
N GLN A 139 10.49 -11.74 -4.28
CA GLN A 139 11.64 -11.31 -3.48
C GLN A 139 12.04 -12.33 -2.40
N GLY A 140 11.25 -13.40 -2.21
CA GLY A 140 11.54 -14.48 -1.26
C GLY A 140 11.19 -14.15 0.20
N GLU A 141 10.48 -13.06 0.46
CA GLU A 141 10.04 -12.66 1.80
C GLU A 141 8.82 -13.47 2.26
N LEU A 142 7.92 -13.82 1.32
CA LEU A 142 6.73 -14.63 1.59
C LEU A 142 6.80 -16.00 0.93
N LEU A 143 6.45 -17.04 1.68
CA LEU A 143 6.27 -18.42 1.19
C LEU A 143 4.83 -18.87 1.40
N SER A 144 4.32 -19.72 0.49
CA SER A 144 3.00 -20.30 0.71
C SER A 144 3.03 -21.27 1.90
N ALA A 145 1.98 -21.25 2.73
CA ALA A 145 1.88 -22.16 3.87
C ALA A 145 1.84 -23.65 3.45
N LYS A 146 1.45 -23.96 2.21
CA LYS A 146 1.48 -25.32 1.66
C LYS A 146 2.92 -25.74 1.35
N ASP A 147 3.70 -24.85 0.75
CA ASP A 147 5.10 -25.14 0.42
C ASP A 147 5.95 -25.23 1.69
N ALA A 148 5.73 -24.32 2.64
CA ALA A 148 6.35 -24.38 3.97
C ALA A 148 6.10 -25.74 4.66
N ARG A 149 4.84 -26.17 4.73
CA ARG A 149 4.47 -27.48 5.30
C ARG A 149 5.15 -28.64 4.58
N THR A 150 5.22 -28.59 3.26
CA THR A 150 5.85 -29.65 2.45
C THR A 150 7.36 -29.72 2.70
N GLN A 151 8.04 -28.58 2.76
CA GLN A 151 9.48 -28.54 3.07
C GLN A 151 9.76 -29.01 4.49
N MET A 152 8.96 -28.57 5.46
CA MET A 152 9.08 -29.00 6.85
C MET A 152 8.87 -30.52 7.00
N ALA A 153 7.88 -31.09 6.32
CA ALA A 153 7.65 -32.53 6.32
C ALA A 153 8.84 -33.30 5.72
N ARG A 154 9.44 -32.77 4.64
CA ARG A 154 10.64 -33.34 4.05
C ARG A 154 11.82 -33.30 5.03
N ILE A 155 12.11 -32.15 5.64
CA ILE A 155 13.19 -31.97 6.61
C ILE A 155 13.01 -32.93 7.81
N ALA A 156 11.81 -33.00 8.37
CA ALA A 156 11.49 -33.91 9.45
C ALA A 156 11.70 -35.38 9.06
N GLY A 157 11.29 -35.76 7.84
CA GLY A 157 11.52 -37.09 7.30
C GLY A 157 13.01 -37.43 7.16
N THR A 158 13.82 -36.50 6.65
CA THR A 158 15.27 -36.68 6.53
C THR A 158 15.94 -36.85 7.90
N MET A 159 15.57 -36.01 8.89
CA MET A 159 16.08 -36.14 10.24
C MET A 159 15.77 -37.52 10.84
N LEU A 160 14.54 -38.01 10.64
CA LEU A 160 14.13 -39.33 11.14
C LEU A 160 14.91 -40.47 10.49
N GLN A 161 15.17 -40.39 9.18
CA GLN A 161 15.97 -41.36 8.45
C GLN A 161 17.42 -41.40 8.94
N ILE A 162 18.01 -40.23 9.24
CA ILE A 162 19.37 -40.15 9.80
C ILE A 162 19.44 -40.87 11.14
N PHE A 163 18.49 -40.62 12.04
CA PHE A 163 18.44 -41.31 13.34
C PHE A 163 18.21 -42.82 13.21
N GLU A 164 17.28 -43.25 12.35
CA GLU A 164 17.02 -44.67 12.11
C GLU A 164 18.24 -45.38 11.49
N GLY A 165 18.97 -44.68 10.62
CA GLY A 165 20.21 -45.15 10.01
C GLY A 165 21.37 -45.30 10.99
N ALA A 166 21.38 -44.55 12.09
CA ALA A 166 22.40 -44.63 13.14
C ALA A 166 22.17 -45.77 14.16
N LEU A 167 20.99 -46.43 14.13
CA LEU A 167 20.67 -47.54 15.05
C LEU A 167 21.67 -48.70 15.00
N PRO A 168 22.22 -49.15 13.85
CA PRO A 168 23.23 -50.21 13.82
C PRO A 168 24.50 -49.85 14.58
N ASP A 169 24.94 -48.60 14.51
CA ASP A 169 26.14 -48.11 15.21
C ASP A 169 25.91 -48.06 16.72
N PHE A 170 24.74 -47.59 17.16
CA PHE A 170 24.35 -47.65 18.57
C PHE A 170 24.26 -49.09 19.07
N ALA A 171 23.63 -49.97 18.29
CA ALA A 171 23.54 -51.38 18.64
C ALA A 171 24.93 -52.03 18.75
N SER A 172 25.85 -51.68 17.85
CA SER A 172 27.26 -52.13 17.92
C SER A 172 27.92 -51.72 19.24
N LYS A 173 27.81 -50.43 19.60
CA LYS A 173 28.43 -49.89 20.82
C LYS A 173 27.82 -50.43 22.11
N VAL A 174 26.51 -50.67 22.12
CA VAL A 174 25.82 -51.30 23.26
C VAL A 174 26.22 -52.78 23.36
N ALA A 175 26.23 -53.51 22.25
CA ALA A 175 26.65 -54.91 22.21
C ALA A 175 28.08 -55.10 22.74
N GLU A 176 29.02 -54.27 22.27
CA GLU A 176 30.42 -54.27 22.72
C GLU A 176 30.54 -54.00 24.23
N LYS A 177 29.76 -53.05 24.76
CA LYS A 177 29.85 -52.64 26.17
C LYS A 177 29.27 -53.66 27.14
N PHE A 178 28.20 -54.35 26.74
CA PHE A 178 27.45 -55.26 27.62
C PHE A 178 27.66 -56.74 27.29
N ASP A 179 28.52 -57.05 26.32
CA ASP A 179 28.81 -58.41 25.85
C ASP A 179 27.54 -59.19 25.45
N VAL A 180 26.66 -58.51 24.70
CA VAL A 180 25.39 -59.07 24.20
C VAL A 180 25.39 -59.14 22.67
N PRO A 181 24.63 -60.05 22.05
CA PRO A 181 24.56 -60.12 20.59
C PRO A 181 24.01 -58.82 19.96
N GLN A 182 24.80 -58.21 19.06
CA GLN A 182 24.40 -56.98 18.35
C GLN A 182 23.07 -57.11 17.61
N ARG A 183 22.83 -58.29 17.02
CA ARG A 183 21.58 -58.58 16.29
C ARG A 183 20.36 -58.35 17.18
N ASP A 184 20.40 -58.81 18.42
CA ASP A 184 19.25 -58.76 19.33
C ASP A 184 19.01 -57.33 19.83
N VAL A 185 20.09 -56.60 20.13
CA VAL A 185 20.03 -55.17 20.46
C VAL A 185 19.43 -54.37 19.30
N LEU A 186 19.88 -54.61 18.06
CA LEU A 186 19.39 -53.90 16.88
C LEU A 186 17.91 -54.19 16.60
N HIS A 187 17.48 -55.44 16.75
CA HIS A 187 16.06 -55.80 16.62
C HIS A 187 15.22 -55.08 17.68
N LEU A 188 15.63 -55.13 18.94
CA LEU A 188 14.94 -54.43 20.03
C LEU A 188 14.84 -52.93 19.78
N MET A 189 15.93 -52.28 19.37
CA MET A 189 15.95 -50.86 19.08
C MET A 189 15.02 -50.49 17.92
N ARG A 190 15.02 -51.28 16.83
CA ARG A 190 14.13 -51.06 15.68
C ARG A 190 12.66 -51.23 16.05
N ASP A 191 12.33 -52.26 16.79
CA ASP A 191 10.95 -52.53 17.22
C ASP A 191 10.43 -51.42 18.15
N HIS A 192 11.26 -50.99 19.10
CA HIS A 192 10.89 -49.89 19.98
C HIS A 192 10.79 -48.55 19.22
N PHE A 193 11.70 -48.28 18.29
CA PHE A 193 11.64 -47.08 17.45
C PHE A 193 10.35 -47.02 16.62
N ARG A 194 9.89 -48.14 16.04
CA ARG A 194 8.61 -48.21 15.32
C ARG A 194 7.43 -47.90 16.24
N THR A 195 7.46 -48.39 17.48
CA THR A 195 6.43 -48.14 18.50
C THR A 195 6.38 -46.67 18.88
N VAL A 196 7.53 -46.07 19.19
CA VAL A 196 7.62 -44.62 19.49
C VAL A 196 7.10 -43.78 18.32
N ARG A 197 7.42 -44.18 17.08
CA ARG A 197 6.92 -43.49 15.88
C ARG A 197 5.40 -43.55 15.75
N SER A 198 4.78 -44.71 15.99
CA SER A 198 3.33 -44.85 15.87
C SER A 198 2.59 -44.05 16.96
N GLU A 199 3.09 -44.07 18.19
CA GLU A 199 2.55 -43.31 19.31
C GLU A 199 2.68 -41.80 19.09
N ALA A 200 3.85 -41.34 18.64
CA ALA A 200 4.08 -39.93 18.33
C ALA A 200 3.15 -39.45 17.20
N ALA A 201 3.01 -40.24 16.13
CA ALA A 201 2.11 -39.93 15.02
C ALA A 201 0.65 -39.81 15.50
N ARG A 202 0.18 -40.74 16.32
CA ARG A 202 -1.17 -40.70 16.90
C ARG A 202 -1.39 -39.47 17.78
N LYS A 203 -0.40 -39.10 18.61
CA LYS A 203 -0.47 -37.93 19.49
C LYS A 203 -0.52 -36.62 18.70
N GLU A 204 0.28 -36.49 17.65
CA GLU A 204 0.27 -35.28 16.81
C GLU A 204 -0.98 -35.20 15.93
N GLN A 205 -1.54 -36.33 15.47
CA GLN A 205 -2.85 -36.35 14.82
C GLN A 205 -3.96 -35.85 15.75
N ALA A 206 -4.01 -36.34 16.99
CA ALA A 206 -5.00 -35.87 17.97
C ALA A 206 -4.89 -34.36 18.26
N ARG A 207 -3.66 -33.81 18.31
CA ARG A 207 -3.43 -32.36 18.45
C ARG A 207 -3.90 -31.57 17.22
N ALA A 208 -3.61 -32.09 16.03
CA ALA A 208 -4.01 -31.47 14.78
C ALA A 208 -5.54 -31.48 14.58
N GLU A 209 -6.27 -32.43 15.19
CA GLU A 209 -7.73 -32.46 15.19
C GLU A 209 -8.35 -31.49 16.22
N ALA A 210 -7.66 -31.24 17.34
CA ALA A 210 -8.11 -30.30 18.37
C ALA A 210 -7.91 -28.82 17.97
N THR A 211 -6.82 -28.49 17.26
CA THR A 211 -6.45 -27.10 16.90
C THR A 211 -7.49 -26.40 15.97
N PRO A 212 -8.10 -27.07 14.96
CA PRO A 212 -9.16 -26.50 14.13
C PRO A 212 -10.41 -26.10 14.91
N ILE A 213 -10.70 -26.81 16.02
CA ILE A 213 -11.85 -26.53 16.88
C ILE A 213 -11.63 -25.22 17.63
N GLU A 214 -10.43 -24.99 18.16
CA GLU A 214 -10.06 -23.74 18.83
C GLU A 214 -9.97 -22.55 17.86
N ALA A 215 -9.48 -22.75 16.64
CA ALA A 215 -9.44 -21.71 15.62
C ALA A 215 -10.84 -21.30 15.16
N LYS A 216 -11.78 -22.25 15.03
CA LYS A 216 -13.20 -21.96 14.75
C LYS A 216 -13.89 -21.28 15.94
N ALA A 217 -13.59 -21.67 17.17
CA ALA A 217 -14.14 -21.04 18.38
C ALA A 217 -13.72 -19.56 18.48
N ARG A 218 -12.45 -19.23 18.20
CA ARG A 218 -11.95 -17.83 18.21
C ARG A 218 -12.51 -16.95 17.09
N LEU A 219 -12.98 -17.55 15.98
CA LEU A 219 -13.60 -16.82 14.86
C LEU A 219 -15.13 -16.64 15.04
N GLY A 220 -15.75 -17.34 15.99
CA GLY A 220 -17.19 -17.28 16.27
C GLY A 220 -17.58 -16.42 17.48
N GLU A 221 -16.62 -15.77 18.15
CA GLU A 221 -16.87 -14.83 19.27
C GLU A 221 -16.92 -13.36 18.82
N VAL A 222 -16.97 -13.10 17.52
CA VAL A 222 -17.13 -11.75 16.95
C VAL A 222 -18.45 -11.67 16.19
N ASP A 223 -19.56 -11.72 16.92
CA ASP A 223 -20.88 -11.29 16.45
C ASP A 223 -21.49 -10.33 17.49
#